data_AF-A0A354BUP6-F1
#
_entry.id   AF-A0A354BUP6-F1
#
_cell.length_a   1.000
_cell.length_b   1.000
_cell.length_c   1.000
_cell.angle_alpha   90.00
_cell.angle_beta   90.00
_cell.angle_gamma   90.00
#
_symmetry.space_group_name_H-M   'P 1'
#
loop_
_entity.id
_entity.type
_entity.pdbx_description
1 polymer ?
#
loop_
_entity_poly.entity_id
_entity_poly.type
_entity_poly.pdbx_seq_one_letter_code
_entity_poly.pdbx_strand_id
1 'polypeptide(L)'
;MNSPLIPLSASQRGGVIHYEMKKYFLAILLLTVAPNIFASPLHPKLKHTIIIDTDCSVYDLRAVTILLSHPGITVKAIIISDGQVQANEGYVEIGSYAGSVEPLSCMNDGLQVSTGATLGQGTIRLADDPALKPQAVFSYQDKSIMLKLKPEYLKKLKAVIDEGVKNYGLEDEDYWNLIRQTSIKFWLEWDRKEIFDIAEL
;
A
#
# COMPACT_ATOMS: atom_id res chain seq x y z
N MET A 1 98.80 -17.66 7.96
CA MET A 1 97.43 -18.10 8.33
C MET A 1 96.78 -16.99 9.11
N ASN A 2 95.79 -16.30 8.55
CA ASN A 2 94.81 -15.48 9.27
C ASN A 2 93.66 -15.21 8.28
N SER A 3 92.55 -15.93 8.44
CA SER A 3 91.35 -15.82 7.62
C SER A 3 90.53 -14.60 8.04
N PRO A 4 89.87 -13.88 7.11
CA PRO A 4 88.95 -12.80 7.46
C PRO A 4 87.58 -13.35 7.89
N LEU A 5 86.98 -12.65 8.84
CA LEU A 5 85.65 -12.89 9.40
C LEU A 5 84.55 -12.70 8.33
N ILE A 6 83.67 -13.70 8.21
CA ILE A 6 82.43 -13.63 7.41
C ILE A 6 81.33 -12.99 8.28
N PRO A 7 80.61 -11.95 7.81
CA PRO A 7 79.50 -11.38 8.58
C PRO A 7 78.19 -12.18 8.41
N LEU A 8 77.36 -12.06 9.44
CA LEU A 8 76.19 -12.88 9.74
C LEU A 8 75.06 -12.92 8.68
N SER A 9 74.55 -14.15 8.52
CA SER A 9 73.16 -14.64 8.37
C SER A 9 72.11 -13.83 7.60
N ALA A 10 71.61 -14.45 6.52
CA ALA A 10 70.47 -14.04 5.71
C ALA A 10 69.08 -14.16 6.37
N SER A 11 68.96 -14.61 7.63
CA SER A 11 67.65 -14.91 8.25
C SER A 11 66.87 -13.69 8.75
N GLN A 12 67.52 -12.54 8.96
CA GLN A 12 66.85 -11.33 9.46
C GLN A 12 66.11 -10.53 8.36
N ARG A 13 66.47 -10.70 7.07
CA ARG A 13 65.85 -9.95 5.97
C ARG A 13 64.44 -10.45 5.59
N GLY A 14 64.16 -11.75 5.74
CA GLY A 14 62.87 -12.34 5.37
C GLY A 14 61.70 -11.91 6.27
N GLY A 15 61.95 -11.75 7.58
CA GLY A 15 60.93 -11.30 8.53
C GLY A 15 60.52 -9.84 8.35
N VAL A 16 61.48 -8.98 7.99
CA VAL A 16 61.24 -7.55 7.74
C VAL A 16 60.41 -7.35 6.48
N ILE A 17 60.74 -8.01 5.37
CA ILE A 17 60.00 -7.88 4.11
C ILE A 17 58.55 -8.37 4.26
N HIS A 18 58.33 -9.47 5.00
CA HIS A 18 56.99 -10.00 5.24
C HIS A 18 56.15 -9.09 6.15
N TYR A 19 56.79 -8.43 7.12
CA TYR A 19 56.15 -7.43 7.98
C TYR A 19 55.78 -6.16 7.20
N GLU A 20 56.69 -5.66 6.34
CA GLU A 20 56.43 -4.50 5.49
C GLU A 20 55.29 -4.78 4.49
N MET A 21 55.28 -5.94 3.83
CA MET A 21 54.20 -6.35 2.91
C MET A 21 52.83 -6.44 3.60
N LYS A 22 52.76 -6.93 4.85
CA LYS A 22 51.51 -6.96 5.62
C LYS A 22 50.99 -5.56 5.96
N LYS A 23 51.87 -4.58 6.21
CA LYS A 23 51.46 -3.18 6.44
C LYS A 23 50.86 -2.56 5.18
N TYR A 24 51.47 -2.77 4.02
CA TYR A 24 50.92 -2.28 2.75
C TYR A 24 49.60 -2.97 2.40
N PHE A 25 49.50 -4.27 2.64
CA PHE A 25 48.25 -5.00 2.44
C PHE A 25 47.13 -4.50 3.36
N LEU A 26 47.42 -4.26 4.64
CA LEU A 26 46.47 -3.68 5.59
C LEU A 26 46.10 -2.24 5.20
N ALA A 27 47.05 -1.44 4.73
CA ALA A 27 46.81 -0.09 4.26
C ALA A 27 45.90 -0.06 3.02
N ILE A 28 46.13 -0.95 2.04
CA ILE A 28 45.28 -1.11 0.85
C ILE A 28 43.87 -1.61 1.24
N LEU A 29 43.79 -2.58 2.15
CA LEU A 29 42.50 -3.06 2.68
C LEU A 29 41.73 -1.93 3.37
N LEU A 30 42.39 -1.14 4.22
CA LEU A 30 41.77 0.03 4.87
C LEU A 30 41.37 1.10 3.84
N LEU A 31 42.18 1.34 2.80
CA LEU A 31 41.87 2.32 1.75
C LEU A 31 40.66 1.92 0.90
N THR A 32 40.40 0.62 0.72
CA THR A 32 39.27 0.11 -0.09
C THR A 32 37.99 -0.04 0.73
N VAL A 33 38.09 -0.30 2.05
CA VAL A 33 36.93 -0.47 2.92
C VAL A 33 36.42 0.87 3.48
N ALA A 34 37.32 1.80 3.84
CA ALA A 34 36.95 3.08 4.47
C ALA A 34 35.99 3.97 3.63
N PRO A 35 36.10 4.07 2.29
CA PRO A 35 35.21 4.92 1.50
C PRO A 35 33.75 4.43 1.50
N ASN A 36 33.55 3.12 1.64
CA ASN A 36 32.22 2.51 1.58
C ASN A 36 31.42 2.73 2.89
N ILE A 37 32.09 2.99 4.01
CA ILE A 37 31.43 3.21 5.31
C ILE A 37 30.67 4.56 5.35
N PHE A 38 31.04 5.52 4.49
CA PHE A 38 30.44 6.86 4.44
C PHE A 38 29.55 7.11 3.22
N ALA A 39 29.37 6.12 2.34
CA ALA A 39 28.51 6.23 1.18
C ALA A 39 27.04 5.99 1.57
N SER A 40 26.39 7.01 2.14
CA SER A 40 24.92 7.03 2.23
C SER A 40 24.35 7.84 1.06
N PRO A 41 23.49 7.25 0.20
CA PRO A 41 22.87 7.97 -0.91
C PRO A 41 21.95 9.12 -0.44
N LEU A 42 21.55 9.11 0.84
CA LEU A 42 20.74 10.15 1.49
C LEU A 42 21.44 10.62 2.77
N HIS A 43 22.68 11.07 2.64
CA HIS A 43 23.44 11.53 3.79
C HIS A 43 22.77 12.80 4.41
N PRO A 44 22.48 12.86 5.73
CA PRO A 44 21.71 13.96 6.34
C PRO A 44 22.31 15.37 6.19
N LYS A 45 23.61 15.45 5.91
CA LYS A 45 24.33 16.71 5.65
C LYS A 45 24.13 17.24 4.21
N LEU A 46 23.66 16.40 3.28
CA LEU A 46 23.37 16.78 1.91
C LEU A 46 21.90 17.17 1.81
N LYS A 47 21.62 18.33 1.21
CA LYS A 47 20.25 18.79 0.96
C LYS A 47 19.83 18.36 -0.44
N HIS A 48 18.84 17.47 -0.52
CA HIS A 48 18.27 16.99 -1.76
C HIS A 48 16.92 17.64 -1.98
N THR A 49 16.70 18.17 -3.17
CA THR A 49 15.37 18.61 -3.62
C THR A 49 14.86 17.57 -4.60
N ILE A 50 13.73 16.94 -4.30
CA ILE A 50 13.20 15.81 -5.08
C ILE A 50 11.76 16.06 -5.52
N ILE A 51 11.39 15.43 -6.63
CA ILE A 51 10.00 15.20 -7.03
C ILE A 51 9.78 13.69 -6.86
N ILE A 52 8.67 13.31 -6.24
CA ILE A 52 8.29 11.91 -6.04
C ILE A 52 7.24 11.56 -7.08
N ASP A 53 7.49 10.51 -7.84
CA ASP A 53 6.50 9.86 -8.70
C ASP A 53 6.14 8.50 -8.08
N THR A 54 4.85 8.21 -7.89
CA THR A 54 4.37 7.05 -7.15
C THR A 54 3.06 6.54 -7.74
N ASP A 55 2.82 5.23 -7.64
CA ASP A 55 1.53 4.61 -7.95
C ASP A 55 0.55 4.60 -6.77
N CYS A 56 0.94 5.26 -5.67
CA CYS A 56 0.21 5.31 -4.41
C CYS A 56 -0.08 3.93 -3.79
N SER A 57 0.72 2.90 -4.13
CA SER A 57 0.62 1.60 -3.47
C SER A 57 0.90 1.71 -1.97
N VAL A 58 0.38 0.76 -1.18
CA VAL A 58 0.58 0.75 0.28
C VAL A 58 2.06 0.70 0.68
N TYR A 59 2.92 0.15 -0.18
CA TYR A 59 4.37 0.11 0.02
C TYR A 59 5.03 1.47 -0.23
N ASP A 60 4.55 2.23 -1.22
CA ASP A 60 5.04 3.57 -1.53
C ASP A 60 4.76 4.56 -0.39
N LEU A 61 3.63 4.42 0.31
CA LEU A 61 3.31 5.27 1.47
C LEU A 61 4.42 5.26 2.53
N ARG A 62 5.04 4.09 2.76
CA ARG A 62 6.17 3.98 3.70
C ARG A 62 7.41 4.69 3.17
N ALA A 63 7.71 4.56 1.87
CA ALA A 63 8.85 5.24 1.24
C ALA A 63 8.66 6.77 1.27
N VAL A 64 7.48 7.26 0.91
CA VAL A 64 7.12 8.68 0.96
C VAL A 64 7.23 9.22 2.38
N THR A 65 6.75 8.47 3.38
CA THR A 65 6.85 8.87 4.79
C THR A 65 8.31 9.02 5.25
N ILE A 66 9.19 8.09 4.84
CA ILE A 66 10.63 8.17 5.14
C ILE A 66 11.25 9.42 4.49
N LEU A 67 10.92 9.70 3.23
CA LEU A 67 11.45 10.86 2.50
C LEU A 67 10.96 12.19 3.09
N LEU A 68 9.67 12.28 3.44
CA LEU A 68 9.08 13.46 4.09
C LEU A 68 9.64 13.70 5.49
N SER A 69 10.02 12.64 6.20
CA SER A 69 10.57 12.73 7.56
C SER A 69 12.07 13.02 7.60
N HIS A 70 12.76 12.98 6.45
CA HIS A 70 14.21 13.11 6.42
C HIS A 70 14.64 14.59 6.34
N PRO A 71 15.41 15.11 7.32
CA PRO A 71 15.71 16.55 7.42
C PRO A 71 16.58 17.09 6.28
N GLY A 72 17.30 16.22 5.57
CA GLY A 72 18.08 16.56 4.38
C GLY A 72 17.29 16.53 3.07
N ILE A 73 15.99 16.24 3.08
CA ILE A 73 15.17 16.10 1.86
C ILE A 73 14.09 17.18 1.83
N THR A 74 13.94 17.82 0.67
CA THR A 74 12.85 18.76 0.37
C THR A 74 12.05 18.19 -0.80
N VAL A 75 10.82 17.77 -0.53
CA VAL A 75 9.90 17.31 -1.57
C VAL A 75 9.22 18.51 -2.22
N LYS A 76 9.40 18.70 -3.53
CA LYS A 76 8.78 19.81 -4.29
C LYS A 76 7.40 19.47 -4.81
N ALA A 77 7.21 18.23 -5.21
CA ALA A 77 5.95 17.72 -5.71
C ALA A 77 5.90 16.21 -5.46
N ILE A 78 4.69 15.72 -5.24
CA ILE A 78 4.34 14.30 -5.33
C ILE A 78 3.38 14.21 -6.51
N ILE A 79 3.79 13.50 -7.56
CA ILE A 79 2.98 13.20 -8.72
C ILE A 79 2.56 11.73 -8.65
N ILE A 80 1.38 11.44 -9.18
CA ILE A 80 0.86 10.09 -9.24
C ILE A 80 0.91 9.66 -10.70
N SER A 81 1.63 8.58 -10.98
CA SER A 81 1.55 7.87 -12.26
C SER A 81 0.88 6.53 -12.00
N ASP A 82 0.04 6.08 -12.92
CA ASP A 82 -0.47 4.71 -12.86
C ASP A 82 0.73 3.75 -12.94
N GLY A 83 0.88 2.88 -11.95
CA GLY A 83 1.95 1.89 -11.89
C GLY A 83 1.97 0.98 -13.13
N GLN A 84 3.10 0.32 -13.39
CA GLN A 84 3.35 -0.50 -14.59
C GLN A 84 2.53 -1.80 -14.69
N VAL A 85 1.57 -2.02 -13.78
CA VAL A 85 0.72 -3.21 -13.79
C VAL A 85 -0.67 -2.80 -14.26
N GLN A 86 -1.11 -3.38 -15.38
CA GLN A 86 -2.48 -3.17 -15.85
C GLN A 86 -3.47 -3.61 -14.75
N ALA A 87 -4.62 -2.94 -14.63
CA ALA A 87 -5.60 -3.20 -13.56
C ALA A 87 -5.97 -4.69 -13.40
N ASN A 88 -5.92 -5.45 -14.50
CA ASN A 88 -6.19 -6.88 -14.56
C ASN A 88 -5.09 -7.79 -13.96
N GLU A 89 -3.88 -7.30 -13.74
CA GLU A 89 -2.71 -8.12 -13.35
C GLU A 89 -2.38 -8.05 -11.85
N GLY A 90 -2.94 -7.09 -11.10
CA GLY A 90 -2.64 -6.90 -9.67
C GLY A 90 -3.78 -6.49 -8.75
N TYR A 91 -4.94 -6.10 -9.28
CA TYR A 91 -6.04 -5.53 -8.49
C TYR A 91 -7.33 -6.33 -8.62
N VAL A 92 -8.19 -6.20 -7.62
CA VAL A 92 -9.57 -6.70 -7.70
C VAL A 92 -10.38 -5.71 -8.52
N GLU A 93 -10.96 -6.17 -9.63
CA GLU A 93 -11.97 -5.41 -10.37
C GLU A 93 -13.34 -5.66 -9.74
N ILE A 94 -14.14 -4.60 -9.60
CA ILE A 94 -15.45 -4.66 -8.96
C ILE A 94 -16.53 -4.13 -9.89
N GLY A 95 -17.49 -4.98 -10.25
CA GLY A 95 -18.75 -4.57 -10.87
C GLY A 95 -19.80 -4.29 -9.80
N SER A 96 -20.10 -3.03 -9.52
CA SER A 96 -21.10 -2.62 -8.52
C SER A 96 -22.48 -2.43 -9.15
N TYR A 97 -23.50 -3.03 -8.55
CA TYR A 97 -24.91 -2.89 -8.97
C TYR A 97 -25.68 -1.86 -8.14
N ALA A 98 -24.99 -1.07 -7.32
CA ALA A 98 -25.61 -0.03 -6.49
C ALA A 98 -26.02 1.23 -7.26
N GLY A 99 -25.50 1.42 -8.48
CA GLY A 99 -25.72 2.65 -9.26
C GLY A 99 -25.03 3.86 -8.64
N SER A 100 -25.45 5.06 -9.04
CA SER A 100 -24.84 6.34 -8.65
C SER A 100 -25.80 7.28 -7.91
N VAL A 101 -26.98 6.81 -7.52
CA VAL A 101 -28.01 7.62 -6.86
C VAL A 101 -28.29 7.11 -5.46
N GLU A 102 -28.46 8.04 -4.52
CA GLU A 102 -28.84 7.75 -3.14
C GLU A 102 -30.19 7.04 -3.07
N PRO A 103 -30.42 6.21 -2.04
CA PRO A 103 -29.53 5.93 -0.90
C PRO A 103 -28.54 4.77 -1.15
N LEU A 104 -28.63 4.10 -2.30
CA LEU A 104 -27.89 2.86 -2.52
C LEU A 104 -26.43 3.10 -2.97
N SER A 105 -26.17 4.23 -3.65
CA SER A 105 -24.83 4.62 -4.12
C SER A 105 -23.76 4.64 -3.03
N CYS A 106 -24.11 4.91 -1.77
CA CYS A 106 -23.18 4.89 -0.63
C CYS A 106 -22.51 3.51 -0.42
N MET A 107 -23.08 2.44 -0.96
CA MET A 107 -22.41 1.14 -1.00
C MET A 107 -21.07 1.21 -1.72
N ASN A 108 -20.96 2.04 -2.77
CA ASN A 108 -19.73 2.21 -3.53
C ASN A 108 -18.60 2.76 -2.64
N ASP A 109 -18.89 3.66 -1.70
CA ASP A 109 -17.88 4.16 -0.76
C ASP A 109 -17.36 3.04 0.15
N GLY A 110 -18.25 2.16 0.62
CA GLY A 110 -17.87 0.98 1.37
C GLY A 110 -16.99 0.02 0.57
N LEU A 111 -17.29 -0.18 -0.72
CA LEU A 111 -16.45 -0.98 -1.63
C LEU A 111 -15.06 -0.36 -1.79
N GLN A 112 -14.98 0.98 -1.95
CA GLN A 112 -13.69 1.68 -2.09
C GLN A 112 -12.83 1.53 -0.84
N VAL A 113 -13.42 1.77 0.34
CA VAL A 113 -12.70 1.68 1.63
C VAL A 113 -12.26 0.26 1.94
N SER A 114 -13.08 -0.75 1.62
CA SER A 114 -12.81 -2.14 2.00
C SER A 114 -11.83 -2.88 1.08
N THR A 115 -11.67 -2.42 -0.17
CA THR A 115 -10.89 -3.15 -1.19
C THR A 115 -9.71 -2.35 -1.75
N GLY A 116 -9.71 -1.03 -1.62
CA GLY A 116 -8.76 -0.15 -2.30
C GLY A 116 -9.04 0.05 -3.79
N ALA A 117 -10.03 -0.63 -4.37
CA ALA A 117 -10.52 -0.34 -5.71
C ALA A 117 -11.26 1.01 -5.71
N THR A 118 -11.22 1.77 -6.80
CA THR A 118 -11.87 3.08 -6.87
C THR A 118 -12.63 3.29 -8.17
N LEU A 119 -13.68 4.12 -8.13
CA LEU A 119 -14.35 4.58 -9.35
C LEU A 119 -13.39 5.42 -10.21
N GLY A 120 -12.52 6.22 -9.57
CA GLY A 120 -11.58 7.11 -10.24
C GLY A 120 -10.51 6.37 -11.06
N GLN A 121 -10.03 5.23 -10.57
CA GLN A 121 -9.09 4.36 -11.30
C GLN A 121 -9.80 3.40 -12.28
N GLY A 122 -11.14 3.37 -12.29
CA GLY A 122 -11.91 2.44 -13.11
C GLY A 122 -11.80 0.97 -12.67
N THR A 123 -11.26 0.71 -11.48
CA THR A 123 -11.22 -0.63 -10.84
C THR A 123 -12.56 -0.97 -10.18
N ILE A 124 -13.38 0.04 -9.85
CA ILE A 124 -14.83 -0.12 -9.66
C ILE A 124 -15.54 0.39 -10.91
N ARG A 125 -16.44 -0.42 -11.47
CA ARG A 125 -17.34 -0.05 -12.57
C ARG A 125 -18.78 -0.22 -12.12
N LEU A 126 -19.63 0.76 -12.45
CA LEU A 126 -21.07 0.63 -12.22
C LEU A 126 -21.65 -0.26 -13.30
N ALA A 127 -22.37 -1.30 -12.89
CA ALA A 127 -23.08 -2.18 -13.80
C ALA A 127 -24.20 -1.41 -14.51
N ASP A 128 -24.33 -1.62 -15.82
CA ASP A 128 -25.46 -1.12 -16.61
C ASP A 128 -26.67 -2.02 -16.37
N ASP A 129 -27.24 -1.94 -15.17
CA ASP A 129 -28.42 -2.68 -14.75
C ASP A 129 -29.50 -1.69 -14.31
N PRO A 130 -30.71 -1.72 -14.93
CA PRO A 130 -31.79 -0.83 -14.56
C PRO A 130 -32.34 -1.10 -13.14
N ALA A 131 -32.10 -2.30 -12.59
CA ALA A 131 -32.55 -2.69 -11.27
C ALA A 131 -31.40 -2.65 -10.26
N LEU A 132 -31.24 -1.48 -9.62
CA LEU A 132 -30.22 -1.27 -8.59
C LEU A 132 -30.42 -2.20 -7.40
N LYS A 133 -29.33 -2.81 -6.93
CA LYS A 133 -29.34 -3.82 -5.86
C LYS A 133 -28.02 -3.82 -5.09
N PRO A 134 -28.05 -4.16 -3.78
CA PRO A 134 -26.86 -4.30 -2.95
C PRO A 134 -26.08 -5.57 -3.34
N GLN A 135 -25.38 -5.49 -4.47
CA GLN A 135 -24.63 -6.58 -5.08
C GLN A 135 -23.35 -6.03 -5.70
N ALA A 136 -22.27 -6.79 -5.57
CA ALA A 136 -21.03 -6.55 -6.26
C ALA A 136 -20.44 -7.86 -6.78
N VAL A 137 -19.81 -7.80 -7.95
CA VAL A 137 -19.00 -8.89 -8.50
C VAL A 137 -17.55 -8.50 -8.36
N PHE A 138 -16.77 -9.33 -7.68
CA PHE A 138 -15.34 -9.15 -7.47
C PHE A 138 -14.60 -10.11 -8.38
N SER A 139 -13.73 -9.58 -9.22
CA SER A 139 -12.95 -10.34 -10.20
C SER A 139 -11.47 -10.17 -9.90
N TYR A 140 -10.73 -11.27 -9.86
CA TYR A 140 -9.29 -11.28 -9.74
C TYR A 140 -8.73 -12.37 -10.64
N GLN A 141 -7.92 -11.98 -11.62
CA GLN A 141 -7.45 -12.86 -12.69
C GLN A 141 -8.62 -13.55 -13.41
N ASP A 142 -8.65 -14.88 -13.41
CA ASP A 142 -9.66 -15.73 -14.04
C ASP A 142 -10.82 -16.10 -13.10
N LYS A 143 -10.84 -15.57 -11.87
CA LYS A 143 -11.83 -15.92 -10.85
C LYS A 143 -12.73 -14.76 -10.53
N SER A 144 -14.02 -15.06 -10.43
CA SER A 144 -15.05 -14.08 -10.11
C SER A 144 -15.99 -14.62 -9.03
N ILE A 145 -16.29 -13.78 -8.05
CA ILE A 145 -17.32 -14.07 -7.04
C ILE A 145 -18.36 -12.95 -7.05
N MET A 146 -19.61 -13.35 -6.98
CA MET A 146 -20.74 -12.46 -6.74
C MET A 146 -21.08 -12.49 -5.25
N LEU A 147 -21.20 -11.32 -4.65
CA LEU A 147 -21.70 -11.12 -3.29
C LEU A 147 -22.98 -10.29 -3.38
N LYS A 148 -24.07 -10.78 -2.79
CA LYS A 148 -25.38 -10.10 -2.81
C LYS A 148 -26.04 -10.15 -1.44
N LEU A 149 -26.57 -9.02 -0.97
CA LEU A 149 -27.37 -9.02 0.26
C LEU A 149 -28.66 -9.80 0.03
N LYS A 150 -28.95 -10.76 0.91
CA LYS A 150 -30.16 -11.58 0.79
C LYS A 150 -31.45 -10.73 0.88
N PRO A 151 -32.52 -11.10 0.16
CA PRO A 151 -33.73 -10.28 0.05
C PRO A 151 -34.40 -9.92 1.38
N GLU A 152 -34.38 -10.83 2.37
CA GLU A 152 -34.98 -10.62 3.69
C GLU A 152 -34.28 -9.52 4.49
N TYR A 153 -32.97 -9.37 4.34
CA TYR A 153 -32.19 -8.30 4.96
C TYR A 153 -32.37 -6.98 4.21
N LEU A 154 -32.41 -7.03 2.88
CA LEU A 154 -32.73 -5.86 2.06
C LEU A 154 -34.11 -5.29 2.39
N LYS A 155 -35.11 -6.15 2.63
CA LYS A 155 -36.45 -5.71 3.04
C LYS A 155 -36.43 -4.98 4.38
N LYS A 156 -35.66 -5.48 5.36
CA LYS A 156 -35.49 -4.82 6.67
C LYS A 156 -34.80 -3.47 6.53
N LEU A 157 -33.74 -3.40 5.72
CA LEU A 157 -33.01 -2.16 5.45
C LEU A 157 -33.90 -1.11 4.79
N LYS A 158 -34.63 -1.50 3.73
CA LYS A 158 -35.57 -0.61 3.03
C LYS A 158 -36.64 -0.05 3.95
N ALA A 159 -37.22 -0.89 4.82
CA ALA A 159 -38.22 -0.43 5.77
C ALA A 159 -37.70 0.70 6.68
N VAL A 160 -36.45 0.59 7.17
CA VAL A 160 -35.84 1.64 8.01
C VAL A 160 -35.56 2.91 7.21
N ILE A 161 -35.03 2.78 5.99
CA ILE A 161 -34.73 3.94 5.14
C ILE A 161 -36.03 4.66 4.78
N ASP A 162 -37.06 3.93 4.35
CA ASP A 162 -38.35 4.50 3.95
C ASP A 162 -39.02 5.23 5.14
N GLU A 163 -38.94 4.66 6.34
CA GLU A 163 -39.42 5.31 7.57
C GLU A 163 -38.62 6.58 7.89
N GLY A 164 -37.28 6.51 7.81
CA GLY A 164 -36.40 7.65 8.06
C GLY A 164 -36.63 8.80 7.08
N VAL A 165 -36.69 8.50 5.78
CA VAL A 165 -36.93 9.49 4.72
C VAL A 165 -38.30 10.14 4.88
N LYS A 166 -39.33 9.35 5.22
CA LYS A 166 -40.69 9.87 5.43
C LYS A 166 -40.78 10.82 6.64
N ASN A 167 -40.05 10.53 7.72
CA ASN A 167 -40.18 11.26 8.97
C ASN A 167 -39.26 12.48 9.07
N TYR A 168 -38.08 12.44 8.45
CA TYR A 168 -37.01 13.43 8.66
C TYR A 168 -36.48 14.03 7.35
N GLY A 169 -36.47 13.26 6.25
CA GLY A 169 -35.80 13.66 5.00
C GLY A 169 -34.30 13.38 4.99
N LEU A 170 -33.66 13.34 3.81
CA LEU A 170 -32.28 12.86 3.65
C LEU A 170 -31.19 13.81 4.19
N GLU A 171 -31.50 15.10 4.32
CA GLU A 171 -30.57 16.12 4.80
C GLU A 171 -30.64 16.33 6.33
N ASP A 172 -31.59 15.67 6.98
CA ASP A 172 -31.90 15.88 8.39
C ASP A 172 -30.98 15.09 9.33
N GLU A 173 -30.57 15.70 10.43
CA GLU A 173 -29.65 15.09 11.39
C GLU A 173 -30.26 13.86 12.09
N ASP A 174 -31.56 13.89 12.37
CA ASP A 174 -32.28 12.78 13.00
C ASP A 174 -32.39 11.58 12.07
N TYR A 175 -32.51 11.80 10.75
CA TYR A 175 -32.37 10.74 9.76
C TYR A 175 -31.01 10.05 9.88
N TRP A 176 -29.92 10.82 9.88
CA TRP A 176 -28.57 10.27 9.98
C TRP A 176 -28.29 9.59 11.32
N ASN A 177 -28.89 10.09 12.40
CA ASN A 177 -28.83 9.44 13.71
C ASN A 177 -29.56 8.09 13.72
N LEU A 178 -30.75 8.01 13.12
CA LEU A 178 -31.50 6.77 12.95
C LEU A 178 -30.72 5.75 12.10
N ILE A 179 -30.18 6.18 10.96
CA ILE A 179 -29.38 5.31 10.07
C ILE A 179 -28.14 4.80 10.80
N ARG A 180 -27.44 5.66 11.55
CA ARG A 180 -26.25 5.27 12.32
C ARG A 180 -26.58 4.23 13.39
N GLN A 181 -27.59 4.48 14.22
CA GLN A 181 -28.00 3.54 15.28
C GLN A 181 -28.45 2.20 14.70
N THR A 182 -29.25 2.23 13.63
CA THR A 182 -29.70 1.01 12.94
C THR A 182 -28.53 0.26 12.33
N SER A 183 -27.59 0.96 11.69
CA SER A 183 -26.42 0.33 11.08
C SER A 183 -25.57 -0.38 12.12
N ILE A 184 -25.32 0.24 13.28
CA ILE A 184 -24.59 -0.39 14.40
C ILE A 184 -25.34 -1.64 14.89
N LYS A 185 -26.66 -1.55 15.05
CA LYS A 185 -27.51 -2.67 15.47
C LYS A 185 -27.43 -3.83 14.48
N PHE A 186 -27.61 -3.57 13.18
CA PHE A 186 -27.51 -4.59 12.14
C PHE A 186 -26.13 -5.23 12.13
N TRP A 187 -25.04 -4.44 12.21
CA TRP A 187 -23.68 -4.98 12.27
C TRP A 187 -23.39 -5.82 13.52
N LEU A 188 -24.10 -5.57 14.63
CA LEU A 188 -23.99 -6.35 15.86
C LEU A 188 -24.81 -7.66 15.78
N GLU A 189 -26.01 -7.60 15.22
CA GLU A 189 -26.99 -8.69 15.25
C GLU A 189 -26.91 -9.64 14.06
N TRP A 190 -26.42 -9.18 12.91
CA TRP A 190 -26.42 -9.94 11.67
C TRP A 190 -25.10 -10.67 11.45
N ASP A 191 -25.16 -12.00 11.29
CA ASP A 191 -23.99 -12.79 10.95
C ASP A 191 -23.58 -12.53 9.49
N ARG A 192 -22.36 -12.03 9.31
CA ARG A 192 -21.77 -11.67 8.01
C ARG A 192 -21.66 -12.87 7.07
N LYS A 193 -21.59 -14.09 7.61
CA LYS A 193 -21.55 -15.32 6.82
C LYS A 193 -22.92 -15.72 6.29
N GLU A 194 -23.98 -15.21 6.91
CA GLU A 194 -25.35 -15.61 6.63
C GLU A 194 -26.15 -14.56 5.86
N ILE A 195 -25.79 -13.28 5.95
CA ILE A 195 -26.59 -12.20 5.32
C ILE A 195 -26.38 -12.03 3.82
N PHE A 196 -25.35 -12.68 3.28
CA PHE A 196 -25.02 -12.59 1.85
C PHE A 196 -25.20 -13.93 1.16
N ASP A 197 -25.70 -13.88 -0.07
CA ASP A 197 -25.52 -14.94 -1.06
C ASP A 197 -24.16 -14.74 -1.72
N ILE A 198 -23.37 -15.82 -1.79
CA ILE A 198 -22.06 -15.87 -2.45
C ILE A 198 -22.14 -16.91 -3.57
N ALA A 199 -21.76 -16.55 -4.79
CA ALA A 199 -21.64 -17.48 -5.91
C ALA A 199 -20.36 -17.23 -6.70
N GLU A 200 -19.70 -18.30 -7.13
CA GLU A 200 -18.64 -18.23 -8.14
C GLU A 200 -19.28 -18.05 -9.52
N LEU A 201 -18.63 -17.30 -10.42
CA LEU A 201 -19.11 -17.00 -11.77
C LEU A 201 -18.23 -17.63 -12.85
#